data_AF-A0A2M8KSU6-F1
#
_entry.id   AF-A0A2M8KSU6-F1
#
_cell.length_a   1.000
_cell.length_b   1.000
_cell.length_c   1.000
_cell.angle_alpha   90.00
_cell.angle_beta   90.00
_cell.angle_gamma   90.00
#
_symmetry.space_group_name_H-M   'P 1'
#
loop_
_entity.id
_entity.type
_entity.pdbx_description
1 polymer ?
#
loop_
_entity_poly.entity_id
_entity_poly.type
_entity_poly.pdbx_seq_one_letter_code
_entity_poly.pdbx_strand_id
1 'polypeptide(L)'
;MSIHLSKLFKNIYPFSDFLYLLQLEEYDSGRYFRLLPRFFWRRNIQNRGKLDITNRIKIIYILSFPVSLVIPFLIPIVIGIVNVISKPAFDFAHSRLRSKAATYFRNHGGKTKVVAIAGSYGKTSTRIILYNLLKYHFRVQTPPGNINTPTGIAEWILKEFKTQTEILIIEVDTYFCGEIAESLNITPPDISVLTTIGDQHLERFQTKENLELALMEIFEYAKEGVIQIRGTSENADAAVRIARHFKIPEDIIRDVLKKNVQPGRRGDIIKFHNFSTIDNSYNISEQTATNTLKKALLFAKECGKKLIVITAGIPELGRENANANKHIGMLINKQADVVIILRSIFYEDIRSQISKSELQSANSMQEVVKILSLYAPSKYILLLFPELTDAYY
;
A
#
# COMPACT_ATOMS: atom_id res chain seq x y z
N MET A 1 -8.60 -41.89 -0.47
CA MET A 1 -9.86 -41.31 0.11
C MET A 1 -9.67 -39.90 0.70
N SER A 2 -8.59 -39.58 1.43
CA SER A 2 -8.47 -38.27 2.10
C SER A 2 -8.27 -37.05 1.19
N ILE A 3 -7.55 -37.19 0.06
CA ILE A 3 -7.31 -36.07 -0.89
C ILE A 3 -8.60 -35.64 -1.58
N HIS A 4 -9.47 -36.58 -1.94
CA HIS A 4 -10.74 -36.29 -2.62
C HIS A 4 -11.75 -35.65 -1.67
N LEU A 5 -11.84 -36.13 -0.42
CA LEU A 5 -12.66 -35.49 0.64
C LEU A 5 -12.19 -34.06 0.94
N SER A 6 -10.89 -33.79 0.98
CA SER A 6 -10.37 -32.44 1.22
C SER A 6 -10.69 -31.45 0.08
N LYS A 7 -10.67 -31.92 -1.18
CA LYS A 7 -11.09 -31.12 -2.34
C LYS A 7 -12.61 -30.92 -2.39
N LEU A 8 -13.39 -31.95 -2.04
CA LEU A 8 -14.84 -31.87 -1.96
C LEU A 8 -15.27 -30.89 -0.84
N PHE A 9 -14.64 -30.97 0.33
CA PHE A 9 -14.87 -30.02 1.43
C PHE A 9 -14.50 -28.59 1.05
N LYS A 10 -13.37 -28.34 0.38
CA LYS A 10 -13.01 -26.99 -0.08
C LYS A 10 -13.96 -26.43 -1.14
N ASN A 11 -14.54 -27.29 -1.98
CA ASN A 11 -15.51 -26.89 -2.99
C ASN A 11 -16.91 -26.62 -2.40
N ILE A 12 -17.31 -27.36 -1.37
CA ILE A 12 -18.61 -27.22 -0.68
C ILE A 12 -18.55 -26.12 0.39
N TYR A 13 -17.43 -25.98 1.09
CA TYR A 13 -17.16 -25.01 2.16
C TYR A 13 -15.99 -24.10 1.78
N PRO A 14 -16.22 -23.02 1.01
CA PRO A 14 -15.19 -22.04 0.62
C PRO A 14 -14.75 -21.14 1.78
N PHE A 15 -14.72 -21.65 3.00
CA PHE A 15 -14.54 -20.88 4.22
C PHE A 15 -13.26 -20.06 4.20
N SER A 16 -12.15 -20.69 3.78
CA SER A 16 -10.85 -20.04 3.64
C SER A 16 -10.86 -18.94 2.58
N ASP A 17 -11.62 -19.11 1.50
CA ASP A 17 -11.68 -18.13 0.41
C ASP A 17 -12.44 -16.87 0.82
N PHE A 18 -13.55 -17.02 1.55
CA PHE A 18 -14.34 -15.89 2.00
C PHE A 18 -13.76 -15.20 3.23
N LEU A 19 -13.07 -15.94 4.10
CA LEU A 19 -12.21 -15.32 5.12
C LEU A 19 -11.06 -14.53 4.49
N TYR A 20 -10.47 -15.06 3.42
CA TYR A 20 -9.43 -14.37 2.66
C TYR A 20 -9.98 -13.11 1.98
N LEU A 21 -11.15 -13.20 1.33
CA LEU A 21 -11.82 -12.05 0.71
C LEU A 21 -12.16 -10.96 1.75
N LEU A 22 -12.64 -11.36 2.94
CA LEU A 22 -12.89 -10.41 4.03
C LEU A 22 -11.61 -9.73 4.49
N GLN A 23 -10.49 -10.46 4.57
CA GLN A 23 -9.20 -9.90 4.94
C GLN A 23 -8.63 -8.98 3.86
N LEU A 24 -8.80 -9.31 2.57
CA LEU A 24 -8.40 -8.45 1.44
C LEU A 24 -9.11 -7.10 1.48
N GLU A 25 -10.38 -7.07 1.88
CA GLU A 25 -11.15 -5.85 2.06
C GLU A 25 -10.94 -5.19 3.45
N GLU A 26 -9.85 -5.54 4.14
CA GLU A 26 -9.49 -5.02 5.46
C GLU A 26 -10.62 -5.11 6.50
N TYR A 27 -11.44 -6.16 6.39
CA TYR A 27 -12.61 -6.41 7.22
C TYR A 27 -13.70 -5.33 7.15
N ASP A 28 -13.73 -4.52 6.08
CA ASP A 28 -14.86 -3.65 5.76
C ASP A 28 -16.05 -4.50 5.30
N SER A 29 -17.07 -4.59 6.15
CA SER A 29 -18.26 -5.39 5.86
C SER A 29 -19.01 -4.89 4.63
N GLY A 30 -19.10 -3.57 4.41
CA GLY A 30 -19.83 -3.00 3.28
C GLY A 30 -19.20 -3.36 1.94
N ARG A 31 -17.86 -3.27 1.84
CA ARG A 31 -17.09 -3.71 0.67
C ARG A 31 -17.15 -5.21 0.47
N TYR A 32 -16.99 -5.98 1.55
CA TYR A 32 -17.12 -7.44 1.51
C TYR A 32 -18.47 -7.87 0.91
N PHE A 33 -19.59 -7.30 1.40
CA PHE A 33 -20.92 -7.60 0.87
C PHE A 33 -21.12 -7.10 -0.56
N ARG A 34 -20.51 -5.97 -0.96
CA ARG A 34 -20.53 -5.50 -2.35
C ARG A 34 -19.78 -6.44 -3.32
N LEU A 35 -18.70 -7.07 -2.87
CA LEU A 35 -17.96 -8.05 -3.68
C LEU A 35 -18.63 -9.43 -3.70
N LEU A 36 -19.43 -9.74 -2.70
CA LEU A 36 -19.99 -11.06 -2.50
C LEU A 36 -20.71 -11.63 -3.74
N PRO A 37 -21.60 -10.90 -4.45
CA PRO A 37 -22.27 -11.43 -5.65
C PRO A 37 -21.29 -11.89 -6.75
N ARG A 38 -20.14 -11.24 -6.88
CA ARG A 38 -19.11 -11.56 -7.89
C ARG A 38 -18.35 -12.84 -7.53
N PHE A 39 -18.13 -13.08 -6.24
CA PHE A 39 -17.29 -14.18 -5.74
C PHE A 39 -18.08 -15.36 -5.17
N PHE A 40 -19.39 -15.23 -4.97
CA PHE A 40 -20.24 -16.20 -4.28
C PHE A 40 -20.03 -17.65 -4.75
N TRP A 41 -19.92 -17.84 -6.06
CA TRP A 41 -19.74 -19.14 -6.70
C TRP A 41 -18.28 -19.48 -7.03
N ARG A 42 -17.35 -18.54 -6.85
CA ARG A 42 -15.92 -18.74 -7.12
C ARG A 42 -15.27 -19.57 -6.02
N ARG A 43 -14.26 -20.35 -6.39
CA ARG A 43 -13.49 -21.24 -5.49
C ARG A 43 -12.01 -21.13 -5.81
N ASN A 44 -11.16 -21.39 -4.82
CA ASN A 44 -9.71 -21.26 -4.89
C ASN A 44 -9.31 -19.82 -5.29
N ILE A 45 -9.83 -18.84 -4.55
CA ILE A 45 -9.63 -17.41 -4.83
C ILE A 45 -8.18 -16.98 -4.49
N GLN A 46 -7.52 -17.68 -3.57
CA GLN A 46 -6.15 -17.42 -3.08
C GLN A 46 -5.06 -17.79 -4.10
N ASN A 47 -5.04 -17.15 -5.27
CA ASN A 47 -4.03 -17.41 -6.31
C ASN A 47 -2.83 -16.48 -6.21
N ARG A 48 -3.03 -15.24 -5.74
CA ARG A 48 -1.97 -14.20 -5.62
C ARG A 48 -1.62 -13.89 -4.18
N GLY A 49 -2.52 -14.16 -3.26
CA GLY A 49 -2.28 -14.07 -1.82
C GLY A 49 -2.72 -15.33 -1.08
N LYS A 50 -2.55 -15.30 0.24
CA LYS A 50 -2.95 -16.37 1.15
C LYS A 50 -3.66 -15.75 2.35
N LEU A 51 -4.58 -16.49 2.94
CA LEU A 51 -5.21 -16.13 4.19
C LEU A 51 -4.18 -16.09 5.32
N ASP A 52 -3.99 -14.93 5.94
CA ASP A 52 -3.21 -14.79 7.15
C ASP A 52 -4.07 -15.14 8.38
N ILE A 53 -3.63 -16.14 9.16
CA ILE A 53 -4.38 -16.66 10.30
C ILE A 53 -4.21 -15.73 11.52
N THR A 54 -4.96 -14.63 11.52
CA THR A 54 -5.02 -13.67 12.63
C THR A 54 -6.00 -14.13 13.73
N ASN A 55 -5.92 -13.52 14.92
CA ASN A 55 -6.90 -13.78 15.99
C ASN A 55 -8.32 -13.41 15.56
N ARG A 56 -8.48 -12.33 14.77
CA ARG A 56 -9.77 -11.93 14.20
C ARG A 56 -10.33 -13.02 13.30
N ILE A 57 -9.51 -13.56 12.38
CA ILE A 57 -9.90 -14.67 11.51
C ILE A 57 -10.27 -15.92 12.31
N LYS A 58 -9.50 -16.28 13.34
CA LYS A 58 -9.81 -17.42 14.20
C LYS A 58 -11.17 -17.27 14.88
N ILE A 59 -11.46 -16.09 15.43
CA ILE A 59 -12.73 -15.81 16.10
C ILE A 59 -13.89 -15.87 15.10
N ILE A 60 -13.77 -15.20 13.94
CA ILE A 60 -14.79 -15.23 12.90
C ILE A 60 -15.03 -16.67 12.44
N TYR A 61 -13.96 -17.44 12.24
CA TYR A 61 -14.06 -18.86 11.90
C TYR A 61 -14.83 -19.65 12.96
N ILE A 62 -14.44 -19.55 14.25
CA ILE A 62 -15.08 -20.29 15.34
C ILE A 62 -16.57 -19.94 15.45
N LEU A 63 -16.93 -18.67 15.30
CA LEU A 63 -18.33 -18.22 15.40
C LEU A 63 -19.15 -18.60 14.16
N SER A 64 -18.56 -18.59 12.96
CA SER A 64 -19.24 -18.93 11.72
C SER A 64 -19.31 -20.45 11.47
N PHE A 65 -18.42 -21.26 12.05
CA PHE A 65 -18.32 -22.70 11.79
C PHE A 65 -19.56 -23.50 12.19
N PRO A 66 -20.17 -23.34 13.39
CA PRO A 66 -21.39 -24.09 13.75
C PRO A 66 -22.55 -23.84 12.78
N VAL A 67 -22.75 -22.59 12.36
CA VAL A 67 -23.80 -22.22 11.39
C VAL A 67 -23.55 -22.87 10.04
N SER A 68 -22.28 -23.02 9.64
CA SER A 68 -21.91 -23.67 8.38
C SER A 68 -22.32 -25.14 8.31
N LEU A 69 -22.38 -25.84 9.45
CA LEU A 69 -22.80 -27.25 9.49
C LEU A 69 -24.28 -27.43 9.16
N VAL A 70 -25.09 -26.40 9.43
CA VAL A 70 -26.55 -26.42 9.20
C VAL A 70 -26.88 -25.87 7.81
N ILE A 71 -26.24 -24.76 7.40
CA ILE A 71 -26.55 -24.08 6.14
C ILE A 71 -25.25 -23.67 5.40
N PRO A 72 -24.52 -24.63 4.81
CA PRO A 72 -23.20 -24.39 4.21
C PRO A 72 -23.22 -23.39 3.05
N PHE A 73 -24.36 -23.31 2.34
CA PHE A 73 -24.54 -22.38 1.24
C PHE A 73 -24.44 -20.90 1.65
N LEU A 74 -24.78 -20.58 2.91
CA LEU A 74 -24.81 -19.21 3.42
C LEU A 74 -23.50 -18.78 4.09
N ILE A 75 -22.46 -19.62 4.11
CA ILE A 75 -21.16 -19.31 4.72
C ILE A 75 -20.64 -17.91 4.35
N PRO A 76 -20.65 -17.49 3.06
CA PRO A 76 -20.13 -16.18 2.71
C PRO A 76 -20.90 -15.05 3.42
N ILE A 77 -22.21 -15.18 3.55
CA ILE A 77 -23.06 -14.19 4.24
C ILE A 77 -22.82 -14.25 5.75
N VAL A 78 -22.75 -15.46 6.32
CA VAL A 78 -22.51 -15.68 7.75
C VAL A 78 -21.17 -15.07 8.19
N ILE A 79 -20.10 -15.23 7.41
CA ILE A 79 -18.78 -14.62 7.68
C ILE A 79 -18.91 -13.10 7.79
N GLY A 80 -19.62 -12.47 6.84
CA GLY A 80 -19.86 -11.02 6.85
C GLY A 80 -20.66 -10.57 8.07
N ILE A 81 -21.73 -11.30 8.42
CA ILE A 81 -22.58 -10.98 9.59
C ILE A 81 -21.78 -11.13 10.89
N VAL A 82 -21.02 -12.22 11.05
CA VAL A 82 -20.18 -12.43 12.23
C VAL A 82 -19.12 -11.34 12.35
N ASN A 83 -18.54 -10.86 11.23
CA ASN A 83 -17.64 -9.72 11.25
C ASN A 83 -18.33 -8.44 11.74
N VAL A 84 -19.56 -8.15 11.29
CA VAL A 84 -20.35 -7.00 11.77
C VAL A 84 -20.61 -7.09 13.28
N ILE A 85 -21.05 -8.26 13.77
CA ILE A 85 -21.38 -8.47 15.19
C ILE A 85 -20.13 -8.38 16.07
N SER A 86 -19.00 -8.92 15.61
CA SER A 86 -17.76 -8.95 16.40
C SER A 86 -16.94 -7.66 16.33
N LYS A 87 -17.19 -6.80 15.32
CA LYS A 87 -16.46 -5.53 15.11
C LYS A 87 -16.37 -4.66 16.38
N PRO A 88 -17.45 -4.38 17.14
CA PRO A 88 -17.36 -3.55 18.34
C PRO A 88 -16.37 -4.08 19.39
N ALA A 89 -16.30 -5.41 19.56
CA ALA A 89 -15.37 -6.03 20.49
C ALA A 89 -13.90 -5.88 20.02
N PHE A 90 -13.65 -6.03 18.71
CA PHE A 90 -12.33 -5.77 18.14
C PHE A 90 -11.93 -4.30 18.25
N ASP A 91 -12.83 -3.38 17.92
CA ASP A 91 -12.60 -1.94 18.02
C ASP A 91 -12.27 -1.55 19.47
N PHE A 92 -12.99 -2.11 20.45
CA PHE A 92 -12.70 -1.93 21.86
C PHE A 92 -11.32 -2.47 22.26
N ALA A 93 -10.97 -3.68 21.82
CA ALA A 93 -9.66 -4.28 22.09
C ALA A 93 -8.53 -3.43 21.48
N HIS A 94 -8.67 -2.98 20.24
CA HIS A 94 -7.73 -2.09 19.56
C HIS A 94 -7.64 -0.72 20.25
N SER A 95 -8.75 -0.14 20.68
CA SER A 95 -8.77 1.12 21.46
C SER A 95 -7.99 0.96 22.77
N ARG A 96 -8.20 -0.13 23.50
CA ARG A 96 -7.47 -0.42 24.74
C ARG A 96 -5.97 -0.58 24.50
N LEU A 97 -5.59 -1.27 23.41
CA LEU A 97 -4.19 -1.41 23.02
C LEU A 97 -3.54 -0.04 22.73
N ARG A 98 -4.22 0.80 21.94
CA ARG A 98 -3.76 2.16 21.61
C ARG A 98 -3.63 3.04 22.86
N SER A 99 -4.60 2.99 23.77
CA SER A 99 -4.54 3.71 25.04
C SER A 99 -3.38 3.26 25.94
N LYS A 100 -3.11 1.94 25.98
CA LYS A 100 -1.92 1.40 26.66
C LYS A 100 -0.63 1.90 26.02
N ALA A 101 -0.52 1.87 24.69
CA ALA A 101 0.65 2.37 23.97
C ALA A 101 0.87 3.87 24.19
N ALA A 102 -0.20 4.67 24.14
CA ALA A 102 -0.14 6.11 24.41
C ALA A 102 0.35 6.40 25.84
N THR A 103 -0.16 5.67 26.83
CA THR A 103 0.28 5.80 28.21
C THR A 103 1.74 5.36 28.39
N TYR A 104 2.14 4.27 27.77
CA TYR A 104 3.52 3.80 27.76
C TYR A 104 4.44 4.84 27.15
N PHE A 105 4.11 5.37 25.97
CA PHE A 105 4.93 6.38 25.29
C PHE A 105 5.02 7.69 26.08
N ARG A 106 3.93 8.17 26.69
CA ARG A 106 3.98 9.36 27.56
C ARG A 106 4.95 9.17 28.73
N ASN A 107 4.95 8.00 29.37
CA ASN A 107 5.78 7.74 30.53
C ASN A 107 7.27 7.51 30.18
N HIS A 108 7.55 6.98 28.99
CA HIS A 108 8.88 6.48 28.60
C HIS A 108 9.55 7.29 27.47
N GLY A 109 8.77 8.02 26.69
CA GLY A 109 9.20 8.78 25.51
C GLY A 109 9.10 10.30 25.69
N GLY A 110 8.92 10.81 26.92
CA GLY A 110 8.71 12.24 27.17
C GLY A 110 9.84 13.18 26.70
N LYS A 111 11.07 12.66 26.51
CA LYS A 111 12.21 13.40 25.94
C LYS A 111 12.40 13.18 24.44
N THR A 112 11.69 12.22 23.85
CA THR A 112 11.79 11.87 22.43
C THR A 112 11.08 12.92 21.59
N LYS A 113 11.76 13.44 20.57
CA LYS A 113 11.16 14.31 19.56
C LYS A 113 10.48 13.46 18.50
N VAL A 114 9.20 13.71 18.27
CA VAL A 114 8.39 12.93 17.33
C VAL A 114 8.22 13.71 16.02
N VAL A 115 8.57 13.06 14.90
CA VAL A 115 8.29 13.57 13.54
C VAL A 115 7.24 12.68 12.91
N ALA A 116 6.05 13.22 12.64
CA ALA A 116 4.99 12.52 11.93
C ALA A 116 4.97 12.91 10.45
N ILE A 117 4.76 11.91 9.58
CA ILE A 117 4.68 12.09 8.13
C ILE A 117 3.40 11.45 7.60
N ALA A 118 2.53 12.26 7.00
CA ALA A 118 1.30 11.85 6.30
C ALA A 118 1.30 12.38 4.87
N GLY A 119 0.37 11.90 4.05
CA GLY A 119 0.14 12.34 2.67
C GLY A 119 -0.19 11.18 1.75
N SER A 120 -0.67 11.46 0.55
CA SER A 120 -1.04 10.40 -0.40
C SER A 120 0.20 9.69 -0.96
N TYR A 121 1.22 10.47 -1.30
CA TYR A 121 2.47 9.96 -1.89
C TYR A 121 3.68 10.58 -1.20
N GLY A 122 4.82 9.89 -1.29
CA GLY A 122 6.10 10.41 -0.81
C GLY A 122 6.41 10.17 0.68
N LYS A 123 5.44 9.73 1.50
CA LYS A 123 5.60 9.45 2.94
C LYS A 123 6.87 8.64 3.26
N THR A 124 6.96 7.44 2.69
CA THR A 124 8.07 6.51 2.91
C THR A 124 9.41 7.03 2.39
N SER A 125 9.42 7.73 1.25
CA SER A 125 10.64 8.34 0.71
C SER A 125 11.15 9.43 1.65
N THR A 126 10.27 10.33 2.09
CA THR A 126 10.59 11.38 3.07
C THR A 126 11.11 10.78 4.37
N ARG A 127 10.45 9.74 4.89
CA ARG A 127 10.88 9.01 6.10
C ARG A 127 12.29 8.43 5.96
N ILE A 128 12.59 7.77 4.84
CA ILE A 128 13.89 7.14 4.61
C ILE A 128 14.99 8.20 4.46
N ILE A 129 14.75 9.26 3.70
CA ILE A 129 15.71 10.37 3.55
C ILE A 129 15.97 11.00 4.92
N LEU A 130 14.92 11.30 5.67
CA LEU A 130 15.02 11.90 6.99
C LEU A 130 15.77 11.00 7.99
N TYR A 131 15.46 9.72 8.02
CA TYR A 131 16.17 8.74 8.85
C TYR A 131 17.68 8.74 8.54
N ASN A 132 18.05 8.73 7.26
CA ASN A 132 19.46 8.73 6.86
C ASN A 132 20.19 10.04 7.17
N LEU A 133 19.49 11.17 7.15
CA LEU A 133 20.04 12.47 7.56
C LEU A 133 20.30 12.54 9.07
N LEU A 134 19.43 11.95 9.88
CA LEU A 134 19.46 12.11 11.34
C LEU A 134 20.21 11.00 12.09
N LYS A 135 20.25 9.76 11.58
CA LYS A 135 20.74 8.57 12.31
C LYS A 135 22.20 8.62 12.77
N TYR A 136 23.02 9.47 12.16
CA TYR A 136 24.44 9.61 12.53
C TYR A 136 24.68 10.62 13.67
N HIS A 137 23.69 11.47 13.97
CA HIS A 137 23.78 12.51 15.01
C HIS A 137 22.85 12.23 16.18
N PHE A 138 21.81 11.43 15.96
CA PHE A 138 20.79 11.12 16.96
C PHE A 138 20.50 9.62 17.00
N ARG A 139 20.04 9.14 18.16
CA ARG A 139 19.42 7.82 18.30
C ARG A 139 18.01 7.88 17.72
N VAL A 140 17.92 7.61 16.42
CA VAL A 140 16.66 7.65 15.67
C VAL A 140 16.02 6.27 15.65
N GLN A 141 14.72 6.19 15.98
CA GLN A 141 13.89 5.02 15.66
C GLN A 141 12.81 5.37 14.65
N THR A 142 12.43 4.38 13.84
CA THR A 142 11.28 4.43 12.96
C THR A 142 10.70 3.02 12.84
N PRO A 143 9.38 2.84 12.86
CA PRO A 143 8.79 1.53 12.61
C PRO A 143 9.24 0.96 11.26
N PRO A 144 9.65 -0.32 11.19
CA PRO A 144 10.10 -0.93 9.93
C PRO A 144 8.92 -1.24 9.00
N GLY A 145 9.20 -1.34 7.70
CA GLY A 145 8.22 -1.76 6.70
C GLY A 145 6.97 -0.89 6.66
N ASN A 146 5.80 -1.55 6.67
CA ASN A 146 4.48 -0.94 6.53
C ASN A 146 3.74 -0.80 7.88
N ILE A 147 4.48 -0.61 8.98
CA ILE A 147 3.87 -0.33 10.28
C ILE A 147 3.51 1.16 10.32
N ASN A 148 2.35 1.49 9.76
CA ASN A 148 1.85 2.86 9.58
C ASN A 148 0.37 3.06 9.97
N THR A 149 -0.28 2.01 10.47
CA THR A 149 -1.66 2.05 10.99
C THR A 149 -1.67 2.33 12.50
N PRO A 150 -2.78 2.84 13.08
CA PRO A 150 -2.85 3.12 14.52
C PRO A 150 -2.52 1.91 15.39
N THR A 151 -3.07 0.75 15.03
CA THR A 151 -2.83 -0.51 15.75
C THR A 151 -1.39 -1.00 15.57
N GLY A 152 -0.85 -0.93 14.35
CA GLY A 152 0.52 -1.32 14.08
C GLY A 152 1.52 -0.47 14.87
N ILE A 153 1.33 0.85 14.88
CA ILE A 153 2.13 1.79 15.66
C ILE A 153 2.01 1.47 17.16
N ALA A 154 0.79 1.25 17.67
CA ALA A 154 0.58 0.90 19.08
C ALA A 154 1.33 -0.37 19.50
N GLU A 155 1.27 -1.42 18.69
CA GLU A 155 2.01 -2.66 18.96
C GLU A 155 3.51 -2.45 18.93
N TRP A 156 4.01 -1.72 17.93
CA TRP A 156 5.44 -1.44 17.80
C TRP A 156 5.95 -0.60 18.97
N ILE A 157 5.19 0.40 19.41
CA ILE A 157 5.54 1.21 20.58
C ILE A 157 5.65 0.36 21.84
N LEU A 158 4.73 -0.59 22.07
CA LEU A 158 4.76 -1.43 23.26
C LEU A 158 5.87 -2.48 23.24
N LYS A 159 6.27 -2.95 22.06
CA LYS A 159 7.21 -4.08 21.91
C LYS A 159 8.65 -3.65 21.64
N GLU A 160 8.84 -2.58 20.86
CA GLU A 160 10.12 -2.27 20.20
C GLU A 160 10.66 -0.86 20.51
N PHE A 161 9.84 0.04 21.07
CA PHE A 161 10.29 1.38 21.41
C PHE A 161 11.36 1.35 22.50
N LYS A 162 12.41 2.14 22.31
CA LYS A 162 13.55 2.25 23.23
C LYS A 162 13.54 3.62 23.90
N THR A 163 13.64 3.64 25.23
CA THR A 163 13.60 4.87 26.04
C THR A 163 14.73 5.85 25.74
N GLN A 164 15.86 5.37 25.24
CA GLN A 164 16.99 6.20 24.83
C GLN A 164 16.80 6.93 23.50
N THR A 165 15.68 6.70 22.79
CA THR A 165 15.40 7.30 21.48
C THR A 165 15.26 8.81 21.58
N GLU A 166 16.09 9.52 20.81
CA GLU A 166 16.09 10.98 20.76
C GLU A 166 15.08 11.49 19.74
N ILE A 167 14.95 10.79 18.61
CA ILE A 167 14.02 11.15 17.55
C ILE A 167 13.24 9.91 17.12
N LEU A 168 11.92 9.99 17.13
CA LEU A 168 11.02 8.97 16.60
C LEU A 168 10.38 9.50 15.32
N ILE A 169 10.61 8.82 14.19
CA ILE A 169 9.98 9.15 12.91
C ILE A 169 8.86 8.15 12.66
N ILE A 170 7.61 8.62 12.64
CA ILE A 170 6.43 7.82 12.32
C ILE A 170 5.88 8.22 10.96
N GLU A 171 5.63 7.22 10.12
CA GLU A 171 4.80 7.37 8.93
C GLU A 171 3.40 6.91 9.31
N VAL A 172 2.40 7.74 9.03
CA VAL A 172 0.99 7.44 9.30
C VAL A 172 0.25 7.35 7.97
N ASP A 173 -0.59 6.33 7.86
CA ASP A 173 -1.48 6.12 6.72
C ASP A 173 -2.93 6.20 7.18
N THR A 174 -3.83 6.43 6.23
CA THR A 174 -5.26 6.52 6.52
C THR A 174 -6.07 5.95 5.37
N TYR A 175 -7.03 5.12 5.74
CA TYR A 175 -8.09 4.60 4.90
C TYR A 175 -9.45 5.21 5.28
N PHE A 176 -9.58 5.74 6.50
CA PHE A 176 -10.77 6.37 7.04
C PHE A 176 -10.41 7.61 7.87
N CYS A 177 -11.29 8.62 7.89
CA CYS A 177 -11.15 9.76 8.79
C CYS A 177 -11.07 9.30 10.26
N GLY A 178 -10.19 9.93 11.03
CA GLY A 178 -9.88 9.65 12.42
C GLY A 178 -8.63 8.79 12.62
N GLU A 179 -8.17 8.03 11.63
CA GLU A 179 -7.03 7.12 11.83
C GLU A 179 -5.70 7.87 12.05
N ILE A 180 -5.51 9.05 11.44
CA ILE A 180 -4.33 9.87 11.73
C ILE A 180 -4.42 10.39 13.16
N ALA A 181 -5.56 10.93 13.56
CA ALA A 181 -5.81 11.37 14.94
C ALA A 181 -5.52 10.26 15.96
N GLU A 182 -5.99 9.04 15.70
CA GLU A 182 -5.76 7.87 16.54
C GLU A 182 -4.27 7.51 16.66
N SER A 183 -3.53 7.60 15.56
CA SER A 183 -2.08 7.37 15.52
C SER A 183 -1.32 8.44 16.31
N LEU A 184 -1.67 9.72 16.11
CA LEU A 184 -1.00 10.84 16.77
C LEU A 184 -1.35 10.94 18.26
N ASN A 185 -2.49 10.42 18.71
CA ASN A 185 -2.80 10.31 20.13
C ASN A 185 -1.86 9.33 20.87
N ILE A 186 -1.26 8.36 20.15
CA ILE A 186 -0.24 7.46 20.72
C ILE A 186 1.10 8.19 20.84
N THR A 187 1.50 8.87 19.78
CA THR A 187 2.79 9.55 19.64
C THR A 187 2.58 11.00 19.13
N PRO A 188 2.23 11.95 20.03
CA PRO A 188 1.95 13.32 19.63
C PRO A 188 3.19 13.98 18.99
N PRO A 189 3.10 14.51 17.75
CA PRO A 189 4.26 15.00 17.02
C PRO A 189 4.76 16.36 17.51
N ASP A 190 6.09 16.54 17.52
CA ASP A 190 6.78 17.83 17.65
C ASP A 190 7.02 18.48 16.27
N ILE A 191 6.96 17.69 15.21
CA ILE A 191 7.05 18.13 13.81
C ILE A 191 6.05 17.32 12.99
N SER A 192 5.17 18.00 12.27
CA SER A 192 4.18 17.39 11.38
C SER A 192 4.49 17.70 9.93
N VAL A 193 4.54 16.66 9.09
CA VAL A 193 4.87 16.77 7.67
C VAL A 193 3.73 16.20 6.84
N LEU A 194 3.08 17.06 6.06
CA LEU A 194 2.14 16.65 5.02
C LEU A 194 2.84 16.72 3.66
N THR A 195 3.09 15.55 3.07
CA THR A 195 3.67 15.42 1.73
C THR A 195 2.60 15.70 0.65
N THR A 196 2.78 15.19 -0.57
CA THR A 196 1.83 15.42 -1.67
C THR A 196 0.48 14.74 -1.39
N ILE A 197 -0.59 15.53 -1.51
CA ILE A 197 -1.97 15.04 -1.57
C ILE A 197 -2.29 14.72 -3.03
N GLY A 198 -2.83 13.52 -3.27
CA GLY A 198 -3.33 13.12 -4.57
C GLY A 198 -4.45 12.10 -4.39
N ASP A 199 -4.67 11.24 -5.39
CA ASP A 199 -5.94 10.52 -5.52
C ASP A 199 -5.86 9.10 -4.91
N GLN A 200 -5.25 8.98 -3.73
CA GLN A 200 -5.09 7.70 -3.02
C GLN A 200 -6.39 7.30 -2.31
N HIS A 201 -6.78 6.03 -2.38
CA HIS A 201 -7.93 5.48 -1.64
C HIS A 201 -9.27 6.21 -1.88
N LEU A 202 -9.48 6.84 -3.04
CA LEU A 202 -10.74 7.53 -3.35
C LEU A 202 -11.95 6.59 -3.31
N GLU A 203 -11.75 5.29 -3.59
CA GLU A 203 -12.78 4.27 -3.37
C GLU A 203 -13.30 4.17 -1.92
N ARG A 204 -12.50 4.60 -0.93
CA ARG A 204 -12.86 4.63 0.50
C ARG A 204 -13.33 6.00 0.94
N PHE A 205 -12.60 7.05 0.55
CA PHE A 205 -12.92 8.43 0.93
C PHE A 205 -14.08 9.04 0.14
N GLN A 206 -14.47 8.42 -0.98
CA GLN A 206 -15.51 8.85 -1.92
C GLN A 206 -15.17 10.13 -2.69
N THR A 207 -14.65 11.15 -2.01
CA THR A 207 -14.23 12.43 -2.60
C THR A 207 -12.81 12.82 -2.19
N LYS A 208 -12.20 13.71 -2.96
CA LYS A 208 -10.85 14.23 -2.68
C LYS A 208 -10.84 15.14 -1.46
N GLU A 209 -11.92 15.88 -1.25
CA GLU A 209 -12.11 16.76 -0.10
C GLU A 209 -12.11 15.95 1.20
N ASN A 210 -12.77 14.78 1.23
CA ASN A 210 -12.77 13.90 2.40
C ASN A 210 -11.37 13.35 2.69
N LEU A 211 -10.61 12.98 1.65
CA LEU A 211 -9.21 12.56 1.80
C LEU A 211 -8.34 13.70 2.34
N GLU A 212 -8.51 14.92 1.82
CA GLU A 212 -7.77 16.09 2.31
C GLU A 212 -8.09 16.38 3.77
N LEU A 213 -9.36 16.36 4.18
CA LEU A 213 -9.77 16.52 5.57
C LEU A 213 -9.12 15.46 6.48
N ALA A 214 -9.15 14.19 6.09
CA ALA A 214 -8.50 13.12 6.84
C ALA A 214 -6.99 13.34 6.98
N LEU A 215 -6.32 13.76 5.91
CA LEU A 215 -4.88 14.03 5.91
C LEU A 215 -4.51 15.26 6.76
N MET A 216 -5.39 16.27 6.85
CA MET A 216 -5.18 17.48 7.64
C MET A 216 -5.18 17.23 9.15
N GLU A 217 -5.72 16.10 9.61
CA GLU A 217 -5.61 15.64 11.01
C GLU A 217 -4.16 15.62 11.53
N ILE A 218 -3.18 15.48 10.63
CA ILE A 218 -1.75 15.50 11.02
C ILE A 218 -1.33 16.82 11.70
N PHE A 219 -2.00 17.92 11.36
CA PHE A 219 -1.75 19.23 11.93
C PHE A 219 -2.65 19.52 13.12
N GLU A 220 -3.90 19.07 13.08
CA GLU A 220 -4.88 19.29 14.14
C GLU A 220 -4.53 18.56 15.44
N TYR A 221 -3.97 17.35 15.33
CA TYR A 221 -3.59 16.50 16.47
C TYR A 221 -2.09 16.59 16.81
N ALA A 222 -1.41 17.61 16.30
CA ALA A 222 -0.05 17.91 16.66
C ALA A 222 0.01 18.65 18.01
N LYS A 223 1.18 18.68 18.68
CA LYS A 223 1.34 19.51 19.88
C LYS A 223 1.18 21.00 19.50
N GLU A 224 0.79 21.86 20.44
CA GLU A 224 0.70 23.30 20.19
C GLU A 224 2.07 23.91 19.85
N GLY A 225 2.09 24.86 18.89
CA GLY A 225 3.30 25.62 18.53
C GLY A 225 4.39 24.82 17.80
N VAL A 226 4.04 23.67 17.21
CA VAL A 226 5.00 22.79 16.51
C VAL A 226 5.30 23.21 15.08
N ILE A 227 6.36 22.64 14.52
CA ILE A 227 6.74 22.83 13.12
C ILE A 227 5.78 22.05 12.23
N GLN A 228 5.18 22.76 11.28
CA GLN A 228 4.30 22.19 10.27
C GLN A 228 4.91 22.41 8.88
N ILE A 229 5.07 21.34 8.12
CA ILE A 229 5.59 21.38 6.74
C ILE A 229 4.50 20.84 5.83
N ARG A 230 4.10 21.64 4.81
CA ARG A 230 3.08 21.27 3.83
C ARG A 230 3.63 21.42 2.41
N GLY A 231 3.29 20.47 1.54
CA GLY A 231 3.31 20.67 0.09
C GLY A 231 4.68 21.00 -0.50
N THR A 232 5.71 20.21 -0.18
CA THR A 232 7.02 20.36 -0.83
C THR A 232 6.99 19.82 -2.25
N SER A 233 7.65 20.51 -3.18
CA SER A 233 7.76 20.09 -4.59
C SER A 233 8.50 18.75 -4.76
N GLU A 234 9.40 18.46 -3.82
CA GLU A 234 10.13 17.20 -3.74
C GLU A 234 10.13 16.66 -2.30
N ASN A 235 10.11 15.32 -2.16
CA ASN A 235 10.16 14.64 -0.86
C ASN A 235 11.42 15.00 -0.06
N ALA A 236 12.52 15.30 -0.75
CA ALA A 236 13.79 15.66 -0.13
C ALA A 236 13.73 17.01 0.60
N ASP A 237 12.98 17.99 0.09
CA ASP A 237 12.93 19.33 0.68
C ASP A 237 12.36 19.32 2.11
N ALA A 238 11.29 18.56 2.36
CA ALA A 238 10.75 18.38 3.70
C ALA A 238 11.80 17.78 4.65
N ALA A 239 12.50 16.73 4.21
CA ALA A 239 13.54 16.09 5.02
C ALA A 239 14.74 17.02 5.30
N VAL A 240 15.14 17.83 4.31
CA VAL A 240 16.23 18.82 4.45
C VAL A 240 15.86 19.91 5.44
N ARG A 241 14.64 20.47 5.37
CA ARG A 241 14.17 21.49 6.32
C ARG A 241 14.22 20.97 7.76
N ILE A 242 13.81 19.73 7.97
CA ILE A 242 13.84 19.09 9.30
C ILE A 242 15.27 18.83 9.74
N ALA A 243 16.14 18.33 8.85
CA ALA A 243 17.56 18.14 9.16
C ALA A 243 18.25 19.45 9.57
N ARG A 244 17.94 20.56 8.88
CA ARG A 244 18.41 21.91 9.25
C ARG A 244 17.87 22.36 10.61
N HIS A 245 16.61 22.08 10.92
CA HIS A 245 16.05 22.34 12.24
C HIS A 245 16.81 21.60 13.35
N PHE A 246 17.19 20.35 13.10
CA PHE A 246 18.06 19.55 13.98
C PHE A 246 19.55 19.91 13.88
N LYS A 247 19.91 20.97 13.15
CA LYS A 247 21.29 21.47 12.97
C LYS A 247 22.26 20.43 12.38
N ILE A 248 21.77 19.58 11.47
CA ILE A 248 22.65 18.69 10.70
C ILE A 248 23.53 19.53 9.76
N PRO A 249 24.85 19.30 9.70
CA PRO A 249 25.76 20.01 8.79
C PRO A 249 25.41 19.87 7.29
N GLU A 250 25.58 20.94 6.51
CA GLU A 250 25.19 21.01 5.08
C GLU A 250 26.01 20.09 4.15
N ASP A 251 27.25 19.78 4.51
CA ASP A 251 28.06 18.76 3.82
C ASP A 251 27.42 17.37 3.95
N ILE A 252 26.97 17.00 5.15
CA ILE A 252 26.29 15.73 5.40
C ILE A 252 24.95 15.66 4.66
N ILE A 253 24.18 16.75 4.67
CA ILE A 253 22.93 16.83 3.90
C ILE A 253 23.21 16.57 2.42
N ARG A 254 24.21 17.24 1.83
CA ARG A 254 24.59 17.07 0.42
C ARG A 254 25.03 15.64 0.12
N ASP A 255 25.81 15.02 0.99
CA ASP A 255 26.31 13.65 0.78
C ASP A 255 25.21 12.59 0.86
N VAL A 256 24.25 12.75 1.77
CA VAL A 256 23.10 11.83 1.87
C VAL A 256 22.20 11.95 0.64
N LEU A 257 21.94 13.17 0.15
CA LEU A 257 21.13 13.38 -1.04
C LEU A 257 21.78 12.81 -2.31
N LYS A 258 23.11 12.91 -2.45
CA LYS A 258 23.84 12.31 -3.58
C LYS A 258 23.74 10.78 -3.64
N LYS A 259 23.59 10.12 -2.49
CA LYS A 259 23.53 8.65 -2.40
C LYS A 259 22.19 8.04 -2.87
N ASN A 260 21.22 8.85 -3.33
CA ASN A 260 19.95 8.42 -3.93
C ASN A 260 19.29 7.22 -3.21
N VAL A 261 18.92 7.39 -1.94
CA VAL A 261 18.23 6.34 -1.20
C VAL A 261 16.74 6.34 -1.57
N GLN A 262 16.36 5.55 -2.57
CA GLN A 262 14.96 5.33 -2.93
C GLN A 262 14.36 4.16 -2.12
N PRO A 263 13.04 4.19 -1.82
CA PRO A 263 12.35 3.05 -1.26
C PRO A 263 12.21 1.93 -2.29
N GLY A 264 12.38 0.68 -1.84
CA GLY A 264 12.13 -0.52 -2.63
C GLY A 264 10.81 -0.47 -3.43
N ARG A 265 10.84 -0.87 -4.71
CA ARG A 265 9.70 -1.08 -5.61
C ARG A 265 8.91 0.19 -5.99
N ARG A 266 9.54 1.38 -5.92
CA ARG A 266 8.91 2.69 -6.22
C ARG A 266 9.61 3.47 -7.33
N GLY A 267 9.98 2.77 -8.40
CA GLY A 267 10.75 3.29 -9.52
C GLY A 267 12.23 2.87 -9.51
N ASP A 268 12.59 1.88 -8.69
CA ASP A 268 13.96 1.38 -8.59
C ASP A 268 14.38 0.67 -9.87
N ILE A 269 15.65 0.84 -10.24
CA ILE A 269 16.25 0.06 -11.32
C ILE A 269 16.78 -1.25 -10.71
N ILE A 270 16.08 -2.35 -10.96
CA ILE A 270 16.44 -3.69 -10.53
C ILE A 270 16.79 -4.59 -11.73
N LYS A 271 17.32 -5.78 -11.44
CA LYS A 271 17.38 -6.88 -12.40
C LYS A 271 16.20 -7.82 -12.19
N PHE A 272 15.34 -7.95 -13.19
CA PHE A 272 14.22 -8.91 -13.18
C PHE A 272 14.35 -9.83 -14.40
N HIS A 273 14.57 -11.13 -14.19
CA HIS A 273 14.83 -12.10 -15.25
C HIS A 273 15.86 -11.61 -16.29
N ASN A 274 16.98 -11.06 -15.81
CA ASN A 274 18.08 -10.47 -16.59
C ASN A 274 17.79 -9.15 -17.32
N PHE A 275 16.54 -8.69 -17.35
CA PHE A 275 16.21 -7.36 -17.85
C PHE A 275 16.61 -6.29 -16.82
N SER A 276 17.03 -5.13 -17.32
CA SER A 276 17.05 -3.92 -16.49
C SER A 276 15.61 -3.41 -16.39
N THR A 277 15.10 -3.29 -15.17
CA THR A 277 13.68 -3.09 -14.90
C THR A 277 13.48 -1.92 -13.98
N ILE A 278 12.57 -1.02 -14.34
CA ILE A 278 12.03 0.00 -13.46
C ILE A 278 10.87 -0.64 -12.71
N ASP A 279 11.10 -0.97 -11.43
CA ASP A 279 10.12 -1.62 -10.57
C ASP A 279 9.28 -0.58 -9.85
N ASN A 280 8.03 -0.44 -10.30
CA ASN A 280 7.01 0.40 -9.66
C ASN A 280 5.82 -0.47 -9.21
N SER A 281 6.10 -1.67 -8.70
CA SER A 281 5.10 -2.69 -8.39
C SER A 281 4.47 -2.61 -6.99
N TYR A 282 4.68 -1.51 -6.26
CA TYR A 282 4.13 -1.34 -4.90
C TYR A 282 2.69 -0.83 -4.89
N ASN A 283 2.50 0.48 -5.07
CA ASN A 283 1.19 1.11 -5.17
C ASN A 283 1.24 2.16 -6.28
N ILE A 284 0.16 2.29 -7.04
CA ILE A 284 0.16 3.11 -8.25
C ILE A 284 -1.12 3.93 -8.36
N SER A 285 -0.92 5.21 -8.66
CA SER A 285 -1.95 6.15 -9.07
C SER A 285 -1.79 6.52 -10.54
N GLU A 286 -2.79 7.14 -11.16
CA GLU A 286 -2.71 7.61 -12.53
C GLU A 286 -1.53 8.57 -12.74
N GLN A 287 -1.33 9.51 -11.81
CA GLN A 287 -0.22 10.45 -11.84
C GLN A 287 1.14 9.74 -11.72
N THR A 288 1.26 8.79 -10.79
CA THR A 288 2.49 8.03 -10.58
C THR A 288 2.80 7.15 -11.80
N ALA A 289 1.79 6.46 -12.34
CA ALA A 289 1.92 5.65 -13.55
C ALA A 289 2.42 6.50 -14.74
N THR A 290 1.81 7.66 -14.95
CA THR A 290 2.17 8.59 -16.03
C THR A 290 3.61 9.08 -15.90
N ASN A 291 4.02 9.48 -14.70
CA ASN A 291 5.37 9.99 -14.45
C ASN A 291 6.42 8.90 -14.60
N THR A 292 6.17 7.71 -14.06
CA THR A 292 7.09 6.57 -14.16
C THR A 292 7.19 6.06 -15.60
N LEU A 293 6.09 6.06 -16.37
CA LEU A 293 6.12 5.71 -17.79
C LEU A 293 7.01 6.66 -18.60
N LYS A 294 6.87 7.97 -18.37
CA LYS A 294 7.74 8.98 -19.02
C LYS A 294 9.21 8.77 -18.68
N LYS A 295 9.53 8.53 -17.40
CA LYS A 295 10.91 8.26 -16.95
C LYS A 295 11.45 6.97 -17.57
N ALA A 296 10.63 5.93 -17.66
CA ALA A 296 11.03 4.66 -18.27
C ALA A 296 11.31 4.79 -19.77
N LEU A 297 10.50 5.56 -20.49
CA LEU A 297 10.76 5.86 -21.89
C LEU A 297 12.08 6.62 -22.09
N LEU A 298 12.35 7.63 -21.24
CA LEU A 298 13.60 8.39 -21.31
C LEU A 298 14.81 7.47 -21.06
N PHE A 299 14.73 6.67 -19.99
CA PHE A 299 15.81 5.73 -19.64
C PHE A 299 16.05 4.66 -20.72
N ALA A 300 14.97 4.14 -21.33
CA ALA A 300 15.09 3.21 -22.46
C ALA A 300 15.80 3.86 -23.65
N LYS A 301 15.45 5.12 -23.98
CA LYS A 301 16.10 5.88 -25.05
C LYS A 301 17.58 6.15 -24.76
N GLU A 302 17.93 6.55 -23.54
CA GLU A 302 19.33 6.77 -23.12
C GLU A 302 20.16 5.49 -23.24
N CYS A 303 19.55 4.33 -22.97
CA CYS A 303 20.20 3.02 -23.12
C CYS A 303 20.21 2.49 -24.57
N GLY A 304 19.57 3.18 -25.52
CA GLY A 304 19.36 2.68 -26.88
C GLY A 304 18.51 1.39 -26.95
N LYS A 305 17.58 1.21 -26.01
CA LYS A 305 16.75 0.02 -25.85
C LYS A 305 15.27 0.34 -26.07
N LYS A 306 14.50 -0.70 -26.41
CA LYS A 306 13.04 -0.67 -26.48
C LYS A 306 12.41 -0.81 -25.09
N LEU A 307 11.18 -0.36 -24.92
CA LEU A 307 10.43 -0.42 -23.66
C LEU A 307 9.34 -1.48 -23.70
N ILE A 308 9.34 -2.39 -22.73
CA ILE A 308 8.22 -3.31 -22.46
C ILE A 308 7.50 -2.82 -21.21
N VAL A 309 6.17 -2.67 -21.27
CA VAL A 309 5.34 -2.32 -20.11
C VAL A 309 4.49 -3.51 -19.70
N ILE A 310 4.56 -3.86 -18.42
CA ILE A 310 3.74 -4.90 -17.78
C ILE A 310 2.76 -4.21 -16.83
N THR A 311 1.45 -4.44 -17.02
CA THR A 311 0.41 -3.77 -16.20
C THR A 311 -0.81 -4.66 -15.93
N ALA A 312 -1.38 -4.53 -14.74
CA ALA A 312 -2.71 -5.07 -14.40
C ALA A 312 -3.78 -3.97 -14.27
N GLY A 313 -3.42 -2.71 -14.48
CA GLY A 313 -4.28 -1.55 -14.27
C GLY A 313 -4.08 -0.84 -12.93
N ILE A 314 -4.83 0.24 -12.75
CA ILE A 314 -4.74 1.16 -11.61
C ILE A 314 -6.00 0.97 -10.76
N PRO A 315 -5.87 0.53 -9.48
CA PRO A 315 -7.02 0.23 -8.64
C PRO A 315 -7.66 1.47 -7.97
N GLU A 316 -6.91 2.56 -7.78
CA GLU A 316 -7.19 3.57 -6.74
C GLU A 316 -8.47 4.46 -6.88
N LEU A 317 -9.25 4.39 -7.98
CA LEU A 317 -10.31 5.38 -8.26
C LEU A 317 -11.77 4.83 -8.31
N GLY A 318 -12.07 3.65 -7.76
CA GLY A 318 -13.45 3.14 -7.69
C GLY A 318 -14.09 2.82 -9.07
N ARG A 319 -15.43 2.89 -9.21
CA ARG A 319 -16.15 2.61 -10.48
C ARG A 319 -15.92 3.67 -11.57
N GLU A 320 -15.34 4.82 -11.23
CA GLU A 320 -14.93 5.87 -12.17
C GLU A 320 -13.55 5.60 -12.82
N ASN A 321 -12.88 4.49 -12.45
CA ASN A 321 -11.58 4.04 -12.96
C ASN A 321 -11.48 3.81 -14.47
N ALA A 322 -12.61 3.66 -15.18
CA ALA A 322 -12.58 3.42 -16.62
C ALA A 322 -11.80 4.52 -17.34
N ASN A 323 -11.92 5.78 -16.90
CA ASN A 323 -11.23 6.90 -17.52
C ASN A 323 -9.72 6.86 -17.29
N ALA A 324 -9.26 6.57 -16.07
CA ALA A 324 -7.84 6.49 -15.75
C ALA A 324 -7.15 5.29 -16.43
N ASN A 325 -7.80 4.11 -16.42
CA ASN A 325 -7.25 2.92 -17.07
C ASN A 325 -7.25 3.04 -18.61
N LYS A 326 -8.26 3.71 -19.19
CA LYS A 326 -8.22 4.09 -20.61
C LYS A 326 -7.09 5.10 -20.88
N HIS A 327 -6.96 6.15 -20.07
CA HIS A 327 -5.93 7.15 -20.28
C HIS A 327 -4.51 6.57 -20.18
N ILE A 328 -4.22 5.77 -19.14
CA ILE A 328 -2.91 5.11 -19.06
C ILE A 328 -2.72 4.11 -20.21
N GLY A 329 -3.76 3.41 -20.65
CA GLY A 329 -3.73 2.57 -21.85
C GLY A 329 -3.34 3.35 -23.11
N MET A 330 -3.92 4.54 -23.32
CA MET A 330 -3.54 5.44 -24.42
C MET A 330 -2.07 5.88 -24.32
N LEU A 331 -1.59 6.21 -23.13
CA LEU A 331 -0.19 6.62 -22.92
C LEU A 331 0.79 5.48 -23.16
N ILE A 332 0.48 4.27 -22.67
CA ILE A 332 1.25 3.06 -22.91
C ILE A 332 1.29 2.76 -24.42
N ASN A 333 0.15 2.88 -25.12
CA ASN A 333 0.09 2.73 -26.56
C ASN A 333 0.99 3.74 -27.30
N LYS A 334 1.21 4.94 -26.76
CA LYS A 334 2.14 5.89 -27.39
C LYS A 334 3.61 5.60 -27.07
N GLN A 335 3.90 5.08 -25.88
CA GLN A 335 5.26 5.10 -25.33
C GLN A 335 5.97 3.73 -25.27
N ALA A 336 5.23 2.63 -25.15
CA ALA A 336 5.82 1.29 -25.00
C ALA A 336 5.98 0.58 -26.34
N ASP A 337 7.10 -0.09 -26.60
CA ASP A 337 7.25 -0.93 -27.80
C ASP A 337 6.44 -2.23 -27.70
N VAL A 338 6.42 -2.82 -26.51
CA VAL A 338 5.70 -4.06 -26.20
C VAL A 338 4.81 -3.85 -24.98
N VAL A 339 3.60 -4.39 -25.00
CA VAL A 339 2.69 -4.31 -23.87
C VAL A 339 2.24 -5.70 -23.44
N ILE A 340 2.33 -5.98 -22.13
CA ILE A 340 1.82 -7.21 -21.52
C ILE A 340 0.79 -6.81 -20.47
N ILE A 341 -0.48 -7.16 -20.71
CA ILE A 341 -1.58 -6.82 -19.80
C ILE A 341 -1.99 -8.08 -19.01
N LEU A 342 -1.97 -7.99 -17.68
CA LEU A 342 -2.56 -9.01 -16.82
C LEU A 342 -4.09 -8.92 -16.86
N ARG A 343 -4.79 -10.05 -16.95
CA ARG A 343 -6.26 -10.15 -17.10
C ARG A 343 -7.05 -9.80 -15.83
N SER A 344 -6.90 -8.58 -15.33
CA SER A 344 -7.73 -8.03 -14.25
C SER A 344 -9.09 -7.53 -14.77
N ILE A 345 -9.93 -6.99 -13.89
CA ILE A 345 -11.17 -6.28 -14.26
C ILE A 345 -10.93 -5.05 -15.14
N PHE A 346 -9.72 -4.48 -15.12
CA PHE A 346 -9.37 -3.31 -15.91
C PHE A 346 -8.80 -3.67 -17.30
N TYR A 347 -8.71 -4.98 -17.61
CA TYR A 347 -8.11 -5.46 -18.84
C TYR A 347 -8.73 -4.82 -20.08
N GLU A 348 -10.06 -4.78 -20.19
CA GLU A 348 -10.74 -4.22 -21.38
C GLU A 348 -10.57 -2.69 -21.50
N ASP A 349 -10.58 -1.97 -20.37
CA ASP A 349 -10.37 -0.53 -20.37
C ASP A 349 -8.98 -0.16 -20.92
N ILE A 350 -7.94 -0.94 -20.59
CA ILE A 350 -6.58 -0.73 -21.11
C ILE A 350 -6.46 -1.27 -22.55
N ARG A 351 -6.95 -2.50 -22.78
CA ARG A 351 -6.86 -3.21 -24.06
C ARG A 351 -7.50 -2.44 -25.20
N SER A 352 -8.65 -1.81 -24.94
CA SER A 352 -9.39 -1.01 -25.93
C SER A 352 -8.61 0.18 -26.48
N GLN A 353 -7.55 0.62 -25.77
CA GLN A 353 -6.74 1.78 -26.13
C GLN A 353 -5.44 1.43 -26.84
N ILE A 354 -5.13 0.13 -26.97
CA ILE A 354 -3.88 -0.35 -27.56
C ILE A 354 -4.16 -0.97 -28.93
N SER A 355 -3.63 -0.34 -29.98
CA SER A 355 -3.76 -0.79 -31.36
C SER A 355 -2.50 -1.51 -31.88
N LYS A 356 -1.51 -1.74 -31.02
CA LYS A 356 -0.23 -2.36 -31.41
C LYS A 356 -0.34 -3.83 -31.74
N SER A 357 0.50 -4.26 -32.68
CA SER A 357 0.72 -5.67 -33.03
C SER A 357 1.41 -6.45 -31.90
N GLU A 358 2.34 -5.83 -31.15
CA GLU A 358 3.06 -6.45 -30.03
C GLU A 358 2.35 -6.25 -28.68
N LEU A 359 1.09 -6.67 -28.64
CA LEU A 359 0.29 -6.71 -27.41
C LEU A 359 0.03 -8.17 -26.99
N GLN A 360 0.35 -8.49 -25.74
CA GLN A 360 0.11 -9.80 -25.16
C GLN A 360 -0.74 -9.70 -23.89
N SER A 361 -1.46 -10.77 -23.57
CA SER A 361 -2.23 -10.89 -22.33
C SER A 361 -1.70 -12.04 -21.49
N ALA A 362 -1.67 -11.89 -20.17
CA ALA A 362 -1.27 -12.94 -19.24
C ALA A 362 -2.30 -13.08 -18.10
N ASN A 363 -2.48 -14.29 -17.58
CA ASN A 363 -3.32 -14.52 -16.41
C ASN A 363 -2.55 -14.37 -15.09
N SER A 364 -1.22 -14.45 -15.14
CA SER A 364 -0.36 -14.47 -13.96
C SER A 364 1.05 -13.97 -14.27
N MET A 365 1.79 -13.57 -13.24
CA MET A 365 3.21 -13.21 -13.40
C MET A 365 4.07 -14.37 -13.92
N GLN A 366 3.72 -15.63 -13.62
CA GLN A 366 4.42 -16.78 -14.20
C GLN A 366 4.25 -16.84 -15.72
N GLU A 367 3.08 -16.49 -16.23
CA GLU A 367 2.82 -16.40 -17.67
C GLU A 367 3.53 -15.19 -18.29
N VAL A 368 3.60 -14.06 -17.59
CA VAL A 368 4.43 -12.90 -17.99
C VAL A 368 5.90 -13.32 -18.16
N VAL A 369 6.46 -14.08 -17.23
CA VAL A 369 7.85 -14.56 -17.34
C VAL A 369 8.06 -15.46 -18.57
N LYS A 370 7.08 -16.32 -18.89
CA LYS A 370 7.12 -17.12 -20.12
C LYS A 370 7.10 -16.24 -21.37
N ILE A 371 6.25 -15.22 -21.40
CA ILE A 371 6.19 -14.24 -22.49
C ILE A 371 7.53 -13.50 -22.64
N LEU A 372 8.12 -13.06 -21.52
CA LEU A 372 9.41 -12.35 -21.52
C LEU A 372 10.55 -13.16 -22.11
N SER A 373 10.48 -14.51 -22.07
CA SER A 373 11.49 -15.38 -22.68
C SER A 373 11.61 -15.22 -24.21
N LEU A 374 10.59 -14.64 -24.86
CA LEU A 374 10.59 -14.34 -26.28
C LEU A 374 11.42 -13.10 -26.63
N TYR A 375 11.85 -12.32 -25.63
CA TYR A 375 12.52 -11.04 -25.80
C TYR A 375 13.95 -11.07 -25.27
N ALA A 376 14.90 -10.50 -26.01
CA ALA A 376 16.31 -10.46 -25.60
C ALA A 376 16.56 -9.35 -24.55
N PRO A 377 17.02 -9.65 -23.32
CA PRO A 377 17.22 -8.65 -22.26
C PRO A 377 18.21 -7.52 -22.62
N SER A 378 19.11 -7.76 -23.58
CA SER A 378 20.04 -6.76 -24.09
C SER A 378 19.34 -5.67 -24.92
N LYS A 379 18.17 -5.93 -25.50
CA LYS A 379 17.44 -5.02 -26.39
C LYS A 379 16.32 -4.23 -25.70
N TYR A 380 15.93 -4.63 -24.49
CA TYR A 380 14.74 -4.10 -23.83
C TYR A 380 15.00 -3.63 -22.39
N ILE A 381 14.26 -2.61 -21.98
CA ILE A 381 14.01 -2.19 -20.60
C ILE A 381 12.60 -2.60 -20.23
N LEU A 382 12.39 -3.09 -19.01
CA LEU A 382 11.04 -3.36 -18.49
C LEU A 382 10.57 -2.21 -17.59
N LEU A 383 9.29 -1.88 -17.69
CA LEU A 383 8.55 -1.14 -16.68
C LEU A 383 7.51 -2.08 -16.07
N LEU A 384 7.62 -2.32 -14.77
CA LEU A 384 6.71 -3.18 -14.03
C LEU A 384 5.75 -2.33 -13.18
N PHE A 385 4.48 -2.31 -13.55
CA PHE A 385 3.38 -1.84 -12.69
C PHE A 385 2.91 -2.97 -11.77
N PRO A 386 2.17 -2.67 -10.68
CA PRO A 386 1.78 -3.68 -9.71
C PRO A 386 0.89 -4.76 -10.34
N GLU A 387 1.10 -6.00 -9.90
CA GLU A 387 0.04 -7.01 -9.96
C GLU A 387 -1.03 -6.64 -8.92
N LEU A 388 -2.30 -6.87 -9.25
CA LEU A 388 -3.41 -6.58 -8.34
C LEU A 388 -3.72 -7.78 -7.44
N THR A 389 -4.45 -7.53 -6.35
CA THR A 389 -4.91 -8.62 -5.48
C THR A 389 -5.99 -9.46 -6.18
N ASP A 390 -6.27 -10.65 -5.64
CA ASP A 390 -7.29 -11.55 -6.20
C ASP A 390 -8.70 -10.93 -6.25
N ALA A 391 -8.97 -9.84 -5.52
CA ALA A 391 -10.22 -9.08 -5.64
C ALA A 391 -10.41 -8.46 -7.05
N TYR A 392 -9.32 -8.21 -7.78
CA TYR A 392 -9.34 -7.58 -9.10
C TYR A 392 -9.29 -8.59 -10.26
N TYR A 393 -9.29 -9.89 -9.99
CA TYR A 393 -9.34 -10.96 -11.00
C TYR A 393 -10.60 -11.80 -10.79
#